data_AF-A0A9D1XTZ0-F1
#
_entry.id   AF-A0A9D1XTZ0-F1
#
_cell.length_a   1.000
_cell.length_b   1.000
_cell.length_c   1.000
_cell.angle_alpha   90.00
_cell.angle_beta   90.00
_cell.angle_gamma   90.00
#
_symmetry.space_group_name_H-M   'P 1'
#
loop_
_entity.id
_entity.type
_entity.pdbx_description
1 polymer ?
#
loop_
_entity_poly.entity_id
_entity_poly.type
_entity_poly.pdbx_seq_one_letter_code
_entity_poly.pdbx_strand_id
1 'polypeptide(L)' 'VEIIGEAVYMLTKEFKTAHPEVEWDVIEGMRHVLVHGYYKINPRQLWNTIENDIPELKLMIARYVREMK' A
#
# COMPACT_ATOMS: atom_id res chain seq x y z
N VAL A 1 -2.03 8.21 1.25
CA VAL A 1 -2.40 6.95 0.57
C VAL A 1 -1.91 6.93 -0.87
N GLU A 2 -2.22 7.95 -1.69
CA GLU A 2 -1.75 8.04 -3.09
C GLU A 2 -0.22 7.89 -3.24
N ILE A 3 0.57 8.61 -2.44
CA ILE A 3 2.04 8.52 -2.45
C ILE A 3 2.55 7.11 -2.11
N ILE A 4 1.82 6.38 -1.25
CA ILE A 4 2.18 5.01 -0.88
C ILE A 4 1.95 4.08 -2.08
N GLY A 5 0.83 4.26 -2.79
CA GLY A 5 0.56 3.52 -4.03
C GLY A 5 1.60 3.77 -5.12
N GLU A 6 2.01 5.03 -5.32
CA GLU A 6 3.11 5.37 -6.25
C GLU A 6 4.43 4.69 -5.85
N ALA A 7 4.77 4.68 -4.56
CA ALA A 7 5.99 4.03 -4.09
C ALA A 7 5.94 2.50 -4.32
N VAL A 8 4.79 1.86 -4.12
CA VAL A 8 4.58 0.42 -4.38
C VAL A 8 4.67 0.08 -5.87
N TYR A 9 4.19 0.97 -6.75
CA TYR A 9 4.33 0.81 -8.20
C TYR A 9 5.80 0.67 -8.63
N MET A 10 6.70 1.40 -7.95
CA MET A 10 8.14 1.40 -8.25
C MET A 10 8.90 0.18 -7.71
N LEU A 11 8.26 -0.67 -6.89
CA LEU A 11 8.89 -1.90 -6.39
C LEU A 11 9.05 -2.93 -7.51
N THR A 12 10.15 -3.70 -7.46
CA THR A 12 10.40 -4.76 -8.42
C THR A 12 9.40 -5.91 -8.27
N LYS A 13 9.15 -6.64 -9.35
CA LYS A 13 8.25 -7.81 -9.31
C LYS A 13 8.78 -8.89 -8.38
N GLU A 14 10.09 -9.07 -8.36
CA GLU A 14 10.79 -10.04 -7.53
C GLU A 14 10.55 -9.74 -6.05
N PHE A 15 10.66 -8.47 -5.64
CA PHE A 15 10.38 -8.07 -4.26
C PHE A 15 8.92 -8.29 -3.88
N LYS A 16 7.98 -7.90 -4.76
CA LYS A 16 6.53 -8.10 -4.53
C LYS A 16 6.19 -9.59 -4.41
N THR A 17 6.79 -10.43 -5.25
CA THR A 17 6.58 -11.89 -5.25
C THR A 17 7.17 -12.56 -4.01
N ALA A 18 8.30 -12.05 -3.52
CA ALA A 18 8.95 -12.57 -2.31
C ALA A 18 8.19 -12.25 -1.02
N HIS A 19 7.28 -11.27 -1.03
CA HIS A 19 6.52 -10.81 0.13
C HIS A 19 5.00 -10.84 -0.14
N PRO A 20 4.40 -12.01 -0.39
CA PRO A 20 3.00 -12.13 -0.79
C PRO A 20 2.00 -11.82 0.34
N GLU A 21 2.47 -11.65 1.58
CA GLU A 21 1.62 -11.29 2.71
C GLU A 21 1.09 -9.85 2.63
N VAL A 22 1.67 -9.01 1.75
CA VAL A 22 1.16 -7.67 1.47
C VAL A 22 0.37 -7.70 0.16
N GLU A 23 -0.83 -7.14 0.18
CA GLU A 23 -1.67 -6.99 -1.02
C GLU A 23 -1.17 -5.84 -1.92
N TRP A 24 -0.02 -6.04 -2.56
CA TRP A 24 0.65 -4.99 -3.37
C TRP A 24 -0.24 -4.40 -4.46
N ASP A 25 -0.98 -5.24 -5.18
CA ASP A 25 -1.86 -4.83 -6.28
C ASP A 25 -3.00 -3.92 -5.77
N VAL A 26 -3.50 -4.17 -4.57
CA VAL A 26 -4.53 -3.35 -3.93
C VAL A 26 -3.95 -1.97 -3.61
N ILE A 27 -2.76 -1.92 -3.01
CA ILE A 27 -2.09 -0.65 -2.63
C ILE A 27 -1.75 0.17 -3.88
N GLU A 28 -1.25 -0.47 -4.93
CA GLU A 28 -0.97 0.15 -6.23
C GLU A 28 -2.27 0.71 -6.87
N GLY A 29 -3.33 -0.10 -6.85
CA GLY A 29 -4.65 0.27 -7.37
C GLY A 29 -5.29 1.46 -6.66
N MET A 30 -5.02 1.65 -5.35
CA MET A 30 -5.57 2.78 -4.59
C MET A 30 -5.22 4.14 -5.20
N ARG A 31 -4.04 4.29 -5.82
CA ARG A 31 -3.65 5.49 -6.54
C ARG A 31 -4.65 5.82 -7.66
N HIS A 32 -5.00 4.84 -8.47
CA HIS A 32 -5.94 5.00 -9.58
C HIS A 32 -7.32 5.42 -9.06
N VAL A 33 -7.80 4.75 -8.00
CA VAL A 33 -9.10 5.06 -7.39
C VAL A 33 -9.12 6.48 -6.82
N LEU A 34 -8.06 6.93 -6.14
CA LEU A 34 -7.99 8.27 -5.55
C LEU A 34 -7.90 9.40 -6.59
N VAL A 35 -7.30 9.15 -7.75
CA VAL A 35 -7.16 10.18 -8.80
C VAL A 35 -8.38 10.21 -9.73
N HIS A 36 -8.88 9.05 -10.18
CA HIS A 36 -9.92 8.97 -11.21
C HIS A 36 -11.29 8.51 -10.69
N GLY A 37 -11.35 7.93 -9.50
CA GLY A 37 -12.56 7.32 -8.92
C GLY A 37 -12.94 7.86 -7.55
N TYR A 38 -12.40 9.01 -7.13
CA TYR A 38 -12.53 9.51 -5.75
C TYR A 38 -13.99 9.65 -5.28
N TYR A 39 -14.91 9.96 -6.19
CA TYR A 39 -16.34 10.07 -5.93
C TYR A 39 -17.00 8.74 -5.54
N LYS A 40 -16.36 7.59 -5.80
CA LYS A 40 -16.80 6.26 -5.38
C LYS A 40 -16.22 5.83 -4.04
N ILE A 41 -15.27 6.59 -3.49
CA ILE A 41 -14.60 6.23 -2.25
C ILE A 41 -15.54 6.47 -1.09
N ASN A 42 -15.70 5.43 -0.26
CA ASN A 42 -16.36 5.58 1.03
C ASN A 42 -15.37 6.19 2.04
N PRO A 43 -15.63 7.40 2.58
CA PRO A 43 -14.71 8.05 3.51
C PRO A 43 -14.44 7.22 4.77
N ARG A 44 -15.41 6.41 5.23
CA ARG A 44 -15.23 5.52 6.38
C ARG A 44 -14.25 4.39 6.08
N GLN A 45 -14.26 3.84 4.87
CA GLN A 45 -13.28 2.83 4.47
C GLN A 45 -11.90 3.46 4.34
N LEU A 46 -11.80 4.65 3.72
CA LEU A 46 -10.51 5.36 3.64
C LEU A 46 -9.95 5.67 5.02
N TRP A 47 -10.79 6.08 5.96
CA TRP A 47 -10.39 6.30 7.35
C TRP A 47 -9.88 5.01 8.01
N ASN A 48 -10.57 3.89 7.79
CA ASN A 48 -10.13 2.58 8.28
C ASN A 48 -8.74 2.21 7.75
N THR A 49 -8.49 2.45 6.46
CA THR A 49 -7.18 2.18 5.86
C THR A 49 -6.08 3.05 6.46
N ILE A 50 -6.38 4.31 6.78
CA ILE A 50 -5.42 5.21 7.44
C ILE A 50 -5.10 4.74 8.86
N GLU A 51 -6.11 4.35 9.64
CA GLU A 51 -5.96 4.02 11.06
C GLU A 51 -5.48 2.59 11.32
N ASN A 52 -5.79 1.64 10.44
CA ASN A 52 -5.52 0.21 10.69
C ASN A 52 -4.53 -0.38 9.69
N ASP A 53 -4.80 -0.27 8.39
CA ASP A 53 -4.02 -0.97 7.35
C ASP A 53 -2.62 -0.34 7.17
N ILE A 54 -2.52 0.99 7.16
CA ILE A 54 -1.24 1.70 6.96
C ILE A 54 -0.25 1.46 8.13
N PRO A 55 -0.67 1.51 9.41
CA PRO A 55 0.22 1.15 10.51
C PRO A 55 0.76 -0.27 10.43
N GLU A 56 -0.07 -1.25 10.03
CA GLU A 56 0.38 -2.63 9.83
C GLU A 56 1.43 -2.71 8.71
N LEU A 57 1.13 -2.11 7.55
CA LEU A 57 2.07 -2.04 6.42
C LEU A 57 3.41 -1.40 6.84
N LYS A 58 3.38 -0.35 7.66
CA LYS A 58 4.59 0.31 8.17
C LYS A 58 5.47 -0.63 8.99
N LEU A 59 4.87 -1.49 9.82
CA LEU A 59 5.62 -2.47 10.61
C LEU A 59 6.32 -3.50 9.72
N MET A 60 5.63 -3.96 8.67
CA MET A 60 6.18 -4.91 7.69
C MET A 60 7.35 -4.30 6.92
N ILE A 61 7.20 -3.06 6.43
CA ILE A 61 8.28 -2.34 5.74
C ILE A 61 9.49 -2.16 6.66
N ALA A 62 9.26 -1.80 7.93
CA ALA A 62 10.34 -1.65 8.90
C ALA A 62 11.07 -2.96 9.21
N ARG A 63 10.39 -4.12 9.06
CA ARG A 63 11.03 -5.44 9.11
C ARG A 63 11.91 -5.66 7.87
N TYR A 64 11.38 -5.46 6.66
CA TYR A 64 12.14 -5.66 5.42
C TYR A 64 13.41 -4.80 5.36
N VAL A 65 13.32 -3.52 5.76
CA VAL A 65 14.48 -2.62 5.79
C VAL A 65 15.55 -3.09 6.78
N ARG A 66 15.17 -3.78 7.86
CA ARG A 66 16.13 -4.36 8.81
C ARG A 66 16.80 -5.62 8.26
N GLU A 67 16.08 -6.44 7.50
CA GLU A 67 16.61 -7.66 6.89
C GLU A 67 17.55 -7.37 5.70
N MET A 68 17.42 -6.20 5.07
CA MET A 68 18.27 -5.74 3.98
C MET A 68 19.58 -5.06 4.45
N LYS A 69 19.77 -4.88 5.76
CA LYS A 69 21.00 -4.33 6.36
C LYS A 69 21.89 -5.45 6.88
#